data_AF-A0AA43XL15-F1
#
_entry.id   AF-A0AA43XL15-F1
#
_cell.length_a   1.000
_cell.length_b   1.000
_cell.length_c   1.000
_cell.angle_alpha   90.00
_cell.angle_beta   90.00
_cell.angle_gamma   90.00
#
_symmetry.space_group_name_H-M   'P 1'
#
loop_
_entity.id
_entity.type
_entity.pdbx_description
1 polymer ?
#
loop_
_entity_poly.entity_id
_entity_poly.type
_entity_poly.pdbx_seq_one_letter_code
_entity_poly.pdbx_strand_id
1 'polypeptide(L)'
;MWKKYNLKWVVVITIWTFFLTILFTIISEIVLQNTQALLSFIILIFIVFLGVFSDMIGIAITAASDKPFHAMASDKVKGSKYAIKLKKNTGVVANFANDVVGDICGIISGVAGASIVMEIDGVNRWVLTVALTSFIAALTVGGKAIGKNLAVYKSHVIVFTTAKVLNRIKESFGIDFLKDK
;
A
#
# COMPACT_ATOMS: atom_id res chain seq x y z
N MET A 1 12.49 -23.99 -18.91
CA MET A 1 11.96 -23.46 -17.62
C MET A 1 12.12 -21.95 -17.45
N TRP A 2 13.23 -21.34 -17.85
CA TRP A 2 13.54 -19.92 -17.55
C TRP A 2 12.74 -18.85 -18.34
N LYS A 3 12.15 -19.21 -19.49
CA LYS A 3 11.24 -18.31 -20.24
C LYS A 3 9.79 -18.33 -19.73
N LYS A 4 9.44 -19.29 -18.86
CA LYS A 4 8.05 -19.49 -18.39
C LYS A 4 7.74 -18.67 -17.13
N TYR A 5 8.77 -18.33 -16.35
CA TYR A 5 8.71 -17.41 -15.23
C TYR A 5 9.43 -16.13 -15.63
N ASN A 6 8.81 -14.98 -15.41
CA ASN A 6 9.34 -13.67 -15.77
C ASN A 6 10.47 -13.28 -14.78
N LEU A 7 11.54 -14.08 -14.71
CA LEU A 7 12.65 -13.96 -13.74
C LEU A 7 13.30 -12.57 -13.76
N LYS A 8 13.39 -11.95 -14.94
CA LYS A 8 13.83 -10.54 -15.05
C LYS A 8 12.94 -9.60 -14.23
N TRP A 9 11.63 -9.80 -14.26
CA TRP A 9 10.69 -8.99 -13.49
C TRP A 9 10.80 -9.26 -11.98
N VAL A 10 10.99 -10.52 -11.58
CA VAL A 10 11.22 -10.88 -10.17
C VAL A 10 12.49 -10.22 -9.64
N VAL A 11 13.62 -10.34 -10.35
CA VAL A 11 14.89 -9.71 -9.94
C VAL A 11 14.74 -8.19 -9.86
N VAL A 12 14.08 -7.57 -10.84
CA VAL A 12 13.81 -6.13 -10.84
C VAL A 12 12.98 -5.72 -9.64
N ILE A 13 11.89 -6.44 -9.32
CA ILE A 13 11.01 -6.07 -8.20
C ILE A 13 11.70 -6.26 -6.85
N THR A 14 12.51 -7.32 -6.68
CA THR A 14 13.26 -7.55 -5.44
C THR A 14 14.29 -6.44 -5.21
N ILE A 15 15.09 -6.09 -6.22
CA ILE A 15 16.10 -5.03 -6.12
C ILE A 15 15.43 -3.68 -5.86
N TRP A 16 14.36 -3.35 -6.60
CA TRP A 16 13.62 -2.12 -6.39
C TRP A 16 13.00 -2.03 -5.00
N THR A 17 12.38 -3.11 -4.53
CA THR A 17 11.78 -3.16 -3.19
C THR A 17 12.84 -2.95 -2.12
N PHE A 18 14.01 -3.58 -2.24
CA PHE A 18 15.12 -3.39 -1.29
C PHE A 18 15.53 -1.92 -1.14
N PHE A 19 15.81 -1.22 -2.25
CA PHE A 19 16.19 0.19 -2.21
C PHE A 19 15.04 1.09 -1.72
N LEU A 20 13.81 0.78 -2.11
CA LEU A 20 12.62 1.52 -1.69
C LEU A 20 12.40 1.39 -0.18
N THR A 21 12.55 0.20 0.37
CA THR A 21 12.47 -0.05 1.81
C THR A 21 13.54 0.74 2.56
N ILE A 22 14.80 0.73 2.10
CA ILE A 22 15.87 1.52 2.73
C ILE A 22 15.50 3.00 2.78
N LEU A 23 15.05 3.56 1.65
CA LEU A 23 14.67 4.96 1.55
C LEU A 23 13.56 5.32 2.53
N PHE A 24 12.46 4.56 2.53
CA PHE A 24 11.32 4.85 3.40
C PHE A 24 11.61 4.60 4.88
N THR A 25 12.40 3.58 5.21
CA THR A 25 12.82 3.32 6.60
C THR A 25 13.66 4.47 7.13
N ILE A 26 14.64 4.99 6.36
CA ILE A 26 15.45 6.15 6.77
C ILE A 26 14.56 7.38 7.00
N ILE A 27 13.65 7.68 6.08
CA ILE A 27 12.74 8.83 6.21
C ILE A 27 11.87 8.67 7.46
N SER A 28 11.31 7.49 7.68
CA SER A 28 10.44 7.20 8.82
C SER A 28 11.19 7.32 10.14
N GLU A 29 12.42 6.81 10.20
CA GLU A 29 13.26 6.87 11.39
C GLU A 29 13.59 8.32 11.77
N ILE A 30 13.96 9.17 10.79
CA ILE A 30 14.22 10.60 11.03
C ILE A 30 12.98 11.30 11.58
N VAL A 31 11.80 10.99 11.04
CA VAL A 31 10.54 11.58 11.48
C VAL A 31 10.17 11.12 12.88
N LEU A 32 10.33 9.82 13.19
CA LEU A 32 9.95 9.23 14.46
C LEU A 32 10.89 9.61 15.61
N GLN A 33 12.21 9.67 15.37
CA GLN A 33 13.18 10.05 16.41
C GLN A 33 13.07 11.50 16.87
N ASN A 34 12.53 12.39 16.05
CA ASN A 34 12.33 13.82 16.41
C ASN A 34 10.98 14.10 17.05
N THR A 35 10.21 13.04 17.38
CA THR A 35 8.81 13.15 17.74
C THR A 35 8.57 12.62 19.14
N GLN A 36 7.65 13.23 19.90
CA GLN A 36 7.26 12.73 21.22
C GLN A 36 6.52 11.38 21.09
N ALA A 37 6.69 10.47 22.05
CA ALA A 37 6.09 9.13 22.07
C ALA A 37 4.60 9.08 21.65
N LEU A 38 3.79 10.05 22.10
CA LEU A 38 2.38 10.14 21.72
C LEU A 38 2.18 10.36 20.22
N LEU A 39 2.94 11.28 19.63
CA LEU A 39 2.84 11.59 18.20
C LEU A 39 3.46 10.46 17.36
N SER A 40 4.51 9.79 17.84
CA SER A 40 5.08 8.59 17.23
C SER A 40 4.05 7.46 17.16
N PHE A 41 3.23 7.28 18.20
CA PHE A 41 2.13 6.32 18.20
C PHE A 41 1.02 6.67 17.18
N ILE A 42 0.69 7.95 17.01
CA ILE A 42 -0.27 8.40 15.98
C ILE A 42 0.27 8.11 14.58
N ILE A 43 1.54 8.42 14.34
CA ILE A 43 2.22 8.15 13.06
C ILE A 43 2.22 6.64 12.77
N LEU A 44 2.48 5.81 13.79
CA LEU A 44 2.42 4.36 13.66
C LEU A 44 1.03 3.86 13.23
N ILE A 45 -0.04 4.34 13.86
CA ILE A 45 -1.42 3.99 13.46
C ILE A 45 -1.67 4.42 12.01
N PHE A 46 -1.20 5.61 11.62
CA PHE A 46 -1.33 6.09 10.25
C PHE A 46 -0.59 5.21 9.24
N ILE A 47 0.63 4.76 9.55
CA ILE A 47 1.41 3.84 8.70
C ILE A 47 0.67 2.50 8.53
N VAL A 48 0.15 1.92 9.61
CA VAL A 48 -0.65 0.68 9.54
C VAL A 48 -1.88 0.89 8.67
N PHE A 49 -2.58 2.00 8.84
CA PHE A 49 -3.76 2.34 8.04
C PHE A 49 -3.42 2.47 6.56
N LEU A 50 -2.32 3.14 6.20
CA LEU A 50 -1.85 3.24 4.81
C LEU A 50 -1.55 1.86 4.21
N GLY A 51 -0.93 0.97 4.97
CA GLY A 51 -0.66 -0.41 4.53
C GLY A 51 -1.95 -1.18 4.24
N VAL A 52 -2.93 -1.10 5.15
CA VAL A 52 -4.26 -1.72 4.97
C VAL A 52 -5.01 -1.12 3.78
N PHE A 53 -4.95 0.21 3.62
CA PHE A 53 -5.60 0.91 2.51
C PHE A 53 -4.97 0.53 1.16
N SER A 54 -3.65 0.39 1.09
CA SER A 54 -2.96 -0.07 -0.11
C SER A 54 -3.33 -1.51 -0.48
N ASP A 55 -3.39 -2.43 0.49
CA ASP A 55 -3.87 -3.80 0.27
C ASP A 55 -5.31 -3.80 -0.27
N MET A 56 -6.19 -2.96 0.31
CA MET A 56 -7.56 -2.77 -0.17
C MET A 56 -7.61 -2.39 -1.66
N ILE A 57 -6.72 -1.51 -2.12
CA ILE A 57 -6.63 -1.12 -3.54
C ILE A 57 -6.22 -2.32 -4.41
N GLY A 58 -5.18 -3.07 -4.02
CA GLY A 58 -4.72 -4.23 -4.78
C GLY A 58 -5.80 -5.29 -4.96
N ILE A 59 -6.57 -5.54 -3.91
CA ILE A 59 -7.68 -6.50 -3.90
C ILE A 59 -8.87 -5.97 -4.71
N ALA A 60 -9.21 -4.68 -4.58
CA ALA A 60 -10.27 -4.06 -5.35
C ALA A 60 -9.99 -4.11 -6.86
N ILE A 61 -8.74 -3.86 -7.29
CA ILE A 61 -8.34 -3.95 -8.70
C ILE A 61 -8.48 -5.38 -9.20
N THR A 62 -8.15 -6.36 -8.37
CA THR A 62 -8.28 -7.78 -8.73
C THR A 62 -9.75 -8.20 -8.84
N ALA A 63 -10.60 -7.76 -7.89
CA ALA A 63 -12.01 -8.12 -7.82
C ALA A 63 -12.92 -7.38 -8.82
N ALA A 64 -12.55 -6.17 -9.25
CA ALA A 64 -13.37 -5.38 -10.17
C ALA A 64 -13.48 -6.03 -11.56
N SER A 65 -14.69 -6.02 -12.14
CA SER A 65 -14.94 -6.44 -13.53
C SER A 65 -14.71 -5.32 -14.55
N ASP A 66 -14.36 -5.69 -15.79
CA ASP A 66 -13.98 -4.74 -16.85
C ASP A 66 -15.19 -4.02 -17.47
N LYS A 67 -16.35 -4.69 -17.51
CA LYS A 67 -17.59 -4.24 -18.17
C LYS A 67 -18.02 -2.81 -17.80
N PRO A 68 -18.13 -2.43 -16.50
CA PRO A 68 -18.53 -1.08 -16.13
C PRO A 68 -17.50 -0.01 -16.53
N PHE A 69 -16.20 -0.35 -16.60
CA PHE A 69 -15.19 0.60 -17.06
C PHE A 69 -15.27 0.86 -18.57
N HIS A 70 -15.60 -0.17 -19.36
CA HIS A 70 -15.86 0.00 -20.79
C HIS A 70 -17.14 0.81 -21.04
N ALA A 71 -18.23 0.57 -20.29
CA ALA A 71 -19.44 1.38 -20.37
C ALA A 71 -19.16 2.86 -20.05
N MET A 72 -18.45 3.13 -18.95
CA MET A 72 -18.03 4.49 -18.58
C MET A 72 -17.12 5.15 -19.63
N ALA A 73 -16.33 4.38 -20.38
CA ALA A 73 -15.50 4.90 -21.45
C ALA A 73 -16.32 5.27 -22.70
N SER A 74 -17.37 4.49 -23.02
CA SER A 74 -18.33 4.82 -24.07
C SER A 74 -19.09 6.11 -23.75
N ASP A 75 -19.45 6.31 -22.48
CA ASP A 75 -20.09 7.54 -21.97
C ASP A 75 -19.10 8.71 -21.77
N LYS A 76 -17.84 8.55 -22.21
CA LYS A 76 -16.77 9.57 -22.12
C LYS A 76 -16.53 10.10 -20.71
N VAL A 77 -16.75 9.28 -19.68
CA VAL A 77 -16.49 9.66 -18.28
C VAL A 77 -14.99 9.88 -18.08
N LYS A 78 -14.60 11.05 -17.54
CA LYS A 78 -13.18 11.36 -17.27
C LYS A 78 -12.56 10.35 -16.30
N GLY A 79 -11.41 9.78 -16.66
CA GLY A 79 -10.69 8.76 -15.88
C GLY A 79 -11.04 7.30 -16.23
N SER A 80 -12.10 7.05 -17.01
CA SER A 80 -12.53 5.70 -17.43
C SER A 80 -11.47 4.94 -18.22
N LYS A 81 -10.79 5.60 -19.16
CA LYS A 81 -9.67 5.03 -19.92
C LYS A 81 -8.52 4.58 -19.01
N TYR A 82 -8.24 5.34 -17.95
CA TYR A 82 -7.20 5.01 -16.98
C TYR A 82 -7.59 3.82 -16.09
N ALA A 83 -8.88 3.70 -15.75
CA ALA A 83 -9.41 2.54 -15.04
C ALA A 83 -9.26 1.25 -15.87
N ILE A 84 -9.53 1.30 -17.17
CA ILE A 84 -9.27 0.19 -18.09
C ILE A 84 -7.77 -0.15 -18.13
N LYS A 85 -6.89 0.86 -18.18
CA LYS A 85 -5.43 0.67 -18.19
C LYS A 85 -4.90 0.03 -16.90
N LEU A 86 -5.39 0.48 -15.74
CA LEU A 86 -5.12 -0.13 -14.44
C LEU A 86 -5.52 -1.60 -14.42
N LYS A 87 -6.72 -1.89 -14.94
CA LYS A 87 -7.26 -3.24 -14.94
C LYS A 87 -6.53 -4.18 -15.91
N LYS A 88 -6.09 -3.69 -17.06
CA LYS A 88 -5.16 -4.42 -17.95
C LYS A 88 -3.87 -4.83 -17.25
N ASN A 89 -3.37 -3.99 -16.33
CA ASN A 89 -2.13 -4.24 -15.58
C ASN A 89 -2.40 -4.72 -14.14
N THR A 90 -3.55 -5.37 -13.88
CA THR A 90 -3.99 -5.82 -12.55
C THR A 90 -2.88 -6.53 -11.78
N GLY A 91 -2.18 -7.49 -12.39
CA GLY A 91 -1.14 -8.27 -11.70
C GLY A 91 0.03 -7.41 -11.20
N VAL A 92 0.49 -6.44 -12.00
CA VAL A 92 1.59 -5.55 -11.60
C VAL A 92 1.14 -4.57 -10.51
N VAL A 93 -0.05 -4.00 -10.65
CA VAL A 93 -0.54 -2.99 -9.70
C VAL A 93 -0.93 -3.63 -8.38
N ALA A 94 -1.56 -4.82 -8.39
CA ALA A 94 -1.90 -5.55 -7.18
C ALA A 94 -0.64 -5.99 -6.42
N ASN A 95 0.36 -6.52 -7.11
CA ASN A 95 1.65 -6.90 -6.49
C ASN A 95 2.39 -5.68 -5.92
N PHE A 96 2.31 -4.53 -6.60
CA PHE A 96 2.90 -3.30 -6.07
C PHE A 96 2.15 -2.80 -4.83
N ALA A 97 0.82 -2.76 -4.87
CA ALA A 97 0.01 -2.22 -3.77
C ALA A 97 0.00 -3.12 -2.53
N ASN A 98 -0.14 -4.44 -2.71
CA ASN A 98 -0.15 -5.38 -1.60
C ASN A 98 1.27 -5.69 -1.11
N ASP A 99 2.16 -6.13 -1.99
CA ASP A 99 3.43 -6.70 -1.56
C ASP A 99 4.47 -5.60 -1.34
N VAL A 100 4.62 -4.65 -2.27
CA VAL A 100 5.63 -3.59 -2.10
C VAL A 100 5.20 -2.59 -1.03
N VAL A 101 4.06 -1.94 -1.21
CA VAL A 101 3.62 -0.89 -0.26
C VAL A 101 3.15 -1.49 1.06
N GLY A 102 2.35 -2.56 1.02
CA GLY A 102 1.82 -3.20 2.21
C GLY A 102 2.90 -3.80 3.11
N ASP A 103 3.89 -4.52 2.54
CA ASP A 103 4.98 -5.10 3.36
C ASP A 103 5.94 -4.04 3.88
N ILE A 104 6.23 -2.98 3.09
CA ILE A 104 7.03 -1.84 3.56
C ILE A 104 6.34 -1.15 4.75
N CYS A 105 5.03 -0.88 4.67
CA CYS A 105 4.28 -0.33 5.81
C CYS A 105 4.36 -1.25 7.04
N GLY A 106 4.28 -2.57 6.83
CA GLY A 106 4.46 -3.56 7.89
C GLY A 106 5.84 -3.46 8.57
N ILE A 107 6.92 -3.45 7.78
CA ILE A 107 8.30 -3.33 8.28
C ILE A 107 8.49 -2.02 9.05
N ILE A 108 8.07 -0.90 8.45
CA ILE A 108 8.21 0.43 9.06
C ILE A 108 7.39 0.53 10.35
N SER A 109 6.19 -0.04 10.40
CA SER A 109 5.38 -0.05 11.62
C SER A 109 6.05 -0.81 12.78
N GLY A 110 6.79 -1.88 12.47
CA GLY A 110 7.58 -2.63 13.45
C GLY A 110 8.78 -1.83 13.97
N VAL A 111 9.50 -1.16 13.07
CA VAL A 111 10.60 -0.25 13.45
C VAL A 111 10.06 0.90 14.31
N ALA A 112 8.96 1.53 13.90
CA ALA A 112 8.30 2.58 14.66
C ALA A 112 7.86 2.10 16.05
N GLY A 113 7.34 0.88 16.15
CA GLY A 113 6.99 0.29 17.42
C GLY A 113 8.18 0.11 18.35
N ALA A 114 9.33 -0.29 17.80
CA ALA A 114 10.58 -0.40 18.57
C ALA A 114 11.07 0.98 19.05
N SER A 115 10.98 2.02 18.21
CA SER A 115 11.36 3.39 18.59
C SER A 115 10.48 3.95 19.71
N ILE A 116 9.17 3.70 19.67
CA ILE A 116 8.24 4.09 20.75
C ILE A 116 8.58 3.39 22.07
N VAL A 117 8.95 2.09 22.03
CA VAL A 117 9.36 1.35 23.22
C VAL A 117 10.62 1.95 23.87
N MET A 118 11.52 2.54 23.08
CA MET A 118 12.74 3.17 23.60
C MET A 118 12.48 4.50 24.31
N GLU A 119 11.39 5.20 23.95
CA GLU A 119 11.04 6.50 24.55
C GLU A 119 10.23 6.40 25.85
N ILE A 120 9.58 5.26 26.10
CA ILE A 120 8.73 5.06 27.28
C ILE A 120 9.56 4.45 28.42
N ASP A 121 9.83 5.27 29.44
CA ASP A 121 10.44 4.83 30.70
C ASP A 121 9.39 4.44 31.75
N GLY A 122 9.78 3.56 32.69
CA GLY A 122 8.95 3.15 33.83
C GLY A 122 8.12 1.88 33.66
N VAL A 123 8.14 1.25 32.47
CA VAL A 123 7.50 -0.05 32.19
C VAL A 123 8.56 -1.07 31.78
N ASN A 124 8.33 -2.35 32.07
CA ASN A 124 9.22 -3.42 31.60
C ASN A 124 9.25 -3.45 30.06
N ARG A 125 10.42 -3.17 29.48
CA ARG A 125 10.63 -3.11 28.01
C ARG A 125 10.15 -4.37 27.30
N TRP A 126 10.34 -5.55 27.88
CA TRP A 126 9.87 -6.80 27.27
C TRP A 126 8.35 -6.85 27.16
N VAL A 127 7.64 -6.46 28.23
CA VAL A 127 6.18 -6.40 28.25
C VAL A 127 5.66 -5.37 27.25
N LEU A 128 6.29 -4.18 27.20
CA LEU A 128 5.90 -3.12 26.29
C LEU A 128 6.10 -3.52 24.83
N THR A 129 7.24 -4.13 24.47
CA THR A 129 7.50 -4.64 23.13
C THR A 129 6.48 -5.69 22.71
N VAL A 130 6.18 -6.66 23.58
CA VAL A 130 5.20 -7.72 23.27
C VAL A 130 3.81 -7.13 23.09
N ALA A 131 3.39 -6.23 23.98
CA ALA A 131 2.09 -5.57 23.90
C ALA A 131 1.95 -4.76 22.61
N LEU A 132 2.96 -3.95 22.27
CA LEU A 132 2.91 -3.03 21.14
C LEU A 132 3.02 -3.77 19.79
N THR A 133 3.89 -4.77 19.67
CA THR A 133 3.97 -5.63 18.47
C THR A 133 2.70 -6.45 18.26
N SER A 134 2.12 -7.00 19.33
CA SER A 134 0.86 -7.73 19.27
C SER A 134 -0.31 -6.81 18.88
N PHE A 135 -0.31 -5.57 19.37
CA PHE A 135 -1.28 -4.55 18.99
C PHE A 135 -1.18 -4.18 17.51
N ILE A 136 0.04 -3.93 17.00
CA ILE A 136 0.28 -3.68 15.56
C ILE A 136 -0.21 -4.85 14.71
N ALA A 137 0.12 -6.08 15.11
CA ALA A 137 -0.29 -7.29 14.39
C ALA A 137 -1.82 -7.42 14.36
N ALA A 138 -2.50 -7.24 15.49
CA ALA A 138 -3.96 -7.30 15.59
C ALA A 138 -4.63 -6.23 14.72
N LEU A 139 -4.14 -4.98 14.76
CA LEU A 139 -4.65 -3.90 13.91
C LEU A 139 -4.41 -4.16 12.43
N THR A 140 -3.24 -4.67 12.06
CA THR A 140 -2.89 -4.95 10.66
C THR A 140 -3.76 -6.06 10.09
N VAL A 141 -3.87 -7.19 10.81
CA VAL A 141 -4.66 -8.35 10.35
C VAL A 141 -6.15 -8.05 10.38
N GLY A 142 -6.65 -7.44 11.46
CA GLY A 142 -8.05 -7.03 11.57
C GLY A 142 -8.44 -5.98 10.53
N GLY A 143 -7.59 -4.98 10.32
CA GLY A 143 -7.75 -3.96 9.29
C GLY A 143 -7.79 -4.56 7.89
N LYS A 144 -6.87 -5.46 7.54
CA LYS A 144 -6.89 -6.17 6.25
C LYS A 144 -8.15 -7.00 6.08
N ALA A 145 -8.66 -7.66 7.11
CA ALA A 145 -9.89 -8.44 7.03
C ALA A 145 -11.13 -7.57 6.74
N ILE A 146 -11.25 -6.41 7.39
CA ILE A 146 -12.32 -5.43 7.12
C ILE A 146 -12.14 -4.85 5.71
N GLY A 147 -10.92 -4.45 5.37
CA GLY A 147 -10.58 -3.85 4.09
C GLY A 147 -10.88 -4.77 2.91
N LYS A 148 -10.64 -6.07 3.04
CA LYS A 148 -10.98 -7.08 2.03
C LYS A 148 -12.46 -7.11 1.68
N ASN A 149 -13.32 -7.13 2.70
CA ASN A 149 -14.77 -7.13 2.49
C ASN A 149 -15.23 -5.85 1.78
N LEU A 150 -14.70 -4.70 2.19
CA LEU A 150 -14.98 -3.41 1.54
C LEU A 150 -14.44 -3.35 0.10
N ALA A 151 -13.24 -3.90 -0.13
CA ALA A 151 -12.59 -3.96 -1.43
C ALA A 151 -13.42 -4.75 -2.43
N VAL A 152 -14.01 -5.87 -2.02
CA VAL A 152 -14.86 -6.69 -2.90
C VAL A 152 -16.20 -6.00 -3.16
N TYR A 153 -16.87 -5.52 -2.10
CA TYR A 153 -18.20 -4.89 -2.22
C TYR A 153 -18.19 -3.58 -3.01
N LYS A 154 -17.14 -2.75 -2.85
CA LYS A 154 -16.98 -1.45 -3.53
C LYS A 154 -15.83 -1.45 -4.55
N SER A 155 -15.48 -2.62 -5.10
CA SER A 155 -14.35 -2.81 -6.02
C SER A 155 -14.34 -1.78 -7.16
N HIS A 156 -15.47 -1.61 -7.85
CA HIS A 156 -15.61 -0.67 -8.96
C HIS A 156 -15.37 0.79 -8.57
N VAL A 157 -15.88 1.22 -7.42
CA VAL A 157 -15.75 2.59 -6.93
C VAL A 157 -14.31 2.86 -6.52
N ILE A 158 -13.67 1.92 -5.82
CA ILE A 158 -12.28 2.04 -5.38
C ILE A 158 -11.37 2.15 -6.61
N VAL A 159 -11.49 1.22 -7.56
CA VAL A 159 -10.68 1.23 -8.80
C VAL A 159 -10.90 2.51 -9.60
N PHE A 160 -12.14 2.96 -9.76
CA PHE A 160 -12.44 4.18 -10.48
C PHE A 160 -11.87 5.43 -9.78
N THR A 161 -11.91 5.46 -8.45
CA THR A 161 -11.34 6.56 -7.65
C THR A 161 -9.82 6.57 -7.77
N THR A 162 -9.17 5.41 -7.62
CA THR A 162 -7.73 5.26 -7.84
C THR A 162 -7.33 5.68 -9.25
N ALA A 163 -8.13 5.30 -10.26
CA ALA A 163 -7.92 5.72 -11.64
C ALA A 163 -8.05 7.24 -11.83
N LYS A 164 -9.02 7.88 -11.18
CA LYS A 164 -9.19 9.35 -11.21
C LYS A 164 -8.00 10.07 -10.58
N VAL A 165 -7.55 9.60 -9.42
CA VAL A 165 -6.39 10.17 -8.71
C VAL A 165 -5.14 10.04 -9.58
N LEU A 166 -4.87 8.86 -10.12
CA LEU A 166 -3.72 8.63 -11.01
C LEU A 166 -3.82 9.45 -12.30
N ASN A 167 -5.02 9.57 -12.88
CA ASN A 167 -5.21 10.41 -14.07
C ASN A 167 -4.93 11.89 -13.77
N ARG A 168 -5.34 12.39 -12.59
CA ARG A 168 -5.02 13.76 -12.16
C ARG A 168 -3.53 13.95 -11.93
N ILE A 169 -2.85 12.98 -11.31
CA ILE A 169 -1.40 13.02 -11.13
C ILE A 169 -0.69 13.03 -12.49
N LYS A 170 -1.16 12.24 -13.46
CA LYS A 170 -0.64 12.26 -14.83
C LYS A 170 -0.86 13.62 -15.51
N GLU A 171 -2.04 14.22 -15.37
CA GLU A 171 -2.35 15.55 -15.92
C GLU A 171 -1.47 16.65 -15.29
N SER A 172 -1.13 16.53 -14.00
CA SER A 172 -0.31 17.52 -13.29
C SER A 172 1.21 17.32 -13.44
N PHE A 173 1.70 16.07 -13.46
CA PHE A 173 3.14 15.75 -13.49
C PHE A 173 3.63 15.23 -14.85
N GLY A 174 2.75 14.92 -15.81
CA GLY A 174 3.13 14.42 -17.14
C GLY A 174 3.71 12.99 -17.17
N ILE A 175 3.75 12.29 -16.03
CA ILE A 175 4.35 10.96 -15.91
C ILE A 175 3.28 9.89 -16.14
N ASP A 176 3.43 9.09 -17.22
CA ASP A 176 2.56 7.94 -17.47
C ASP A 176 3.13 6.69 -16.78
N PHE A 177 2.64 6.40 -15.57
CA PHE A 177 3.09 5.25 -14.76
C PHE A 177 2.71 3.88 -15.32
N LEU A 178 1.85 3.82 -16.35
CA LEU A 178 1.37 2.57 -16.91
C LEU A 178 1.73 2.50 -18.40
N LYS A 179 2.21 1.34 -18.85
CA LYS A 179 2.51 1.10 -20.26
C LYS A 179 1.20 0.84 -21.01
N ASP A 180 0.99 1.53 -22.13
CA ASP A 180 -0.08 1.18 -23.07
C ASP A 180 0.36 -0.09 -23.82
N LYS A 181 -0.09 -1.25 -23.34
CA LYS A 181 -0.07 -2.50 -24.11
C LYS A 181 -1.44 -2.78 -24.71
#